data_AF-A0AA35TUK9-F1
#
_entry.id   AF-A0AA35TUK9-F1
#
_cell.length_a   1.000
_cell.length_b   1.000
_cell.length_c   1.000
_cell.angle_alpha   90.00
_cell.angle_beta   90.00
_cell.angle_gamma   90.00
#
_symmetry.space_group_name_H-M   'P 1'
#
loop_
_entity.id
_entity.type
_entity.pdbx_description
1 polymer ?
#
loop_
_entity_poly.entity_id
_entity_poly.type
_entity_poly.pdbx_seq_one_letter_code
_entity_poly.pdbx_strand_id
1 'polypeptide(L)'
;MQGSGQVVTEYIHHNIPIQKFTSVDEMVVKVEKLCKKVYVQVVDIFDNAEVVMSKFIQSLLERVLQKFVDEDLGPLMASVNERERYLKRLYDLYVKMMELHGKLGKYEMSLDMAYLAKLMRVVLFHKYLSNYAEMEAQHLTAVTTRTLEVFNVRMGISRKRAAGPGGGGSAGVQGRPDETYVSMEVCTNVLHEAKESIRRASALLMDKELSVLVRELYFIVLDKLCIEHFLTALEIAQSADPKSSPTGLFCLVVGGVNSSMHLIEKLYRDTVVPCISYAPEATKCLERKRETTLKLESKIEAGIERSLTGMVGTIKNFLSSCQKKTDFKPDDMALPALTDACQKVVAYIMECRRVLDMSLDGKNLEVVLLEFGIRIQRVIYDHVQQFVISENGAMNIICDMNEYRKAVKEFSSPFLDELFGSLQALCNIFIVKPENLPQVCSEEPYTSFDRSVLSSLVALRADFKTNKLAKIFT
;
A
#
# COMPACT_ATOMS: atom_id res chain seq x y z
N MET A 1 -50.27 22.49 -47.84
CA MET A 1 -49.51 21.85 -46.75
C MET A 1 -47.99 21.72 -46.98
N GLN A 2 -47.44 22.03 -48.17
CA GLN A 2 -45.98 22.07 -48.39
C GLN A 2 -45.29 23.39 -47.95
N GLY A 3 -46.02 24.51 -47.84
CA GLY A 3 -45.45 25.82 -47.52
C GLY A 3 -45.12 26.07 -46.03
N SER A 4 -45.80 25.41 -45.09
CA SER A 4 -45.57 25.64 -43.65
C SER A 4 -44.22 25.11 -43.16
N GLY A 5 -43.73 24.00 -43.74
CA GLY A 5 -42.42 23.44 -43.40
C GLY A 5 -41.23 24.30 -43.88
N GLN A 6 -41.36 24.94 -45.05
CA GLN A 6 -40.35 25.86 -45.58
C GLN A 6 -40.27 27.15 -44.74
N VAL A 7 -41.42 27.73 -44.37
CA VAL A 7 -41.48 28.94 -43.53
C VAL A 7 -40.81 28.72 -42.17
N VAL A 8 -41.05 27.57 -41.53
CA VAL A 8 -40.37 27.21 -40.27
C VAL A 8 -38.86 27.08 -40.46
N THR A 9 -38.41 26.48 -41.56
CA THR A 9 -36.99 26.27 -41.84
C THR A 9 -36.26 27.59 -42.12
N GLU A 10 -36.87 28.49 -42.88
CA GLU A 10 -36.33 29.83 -43.14
C GLU A 10 -36.31 30.70 -41.88
N TYR A 11 -37.38 30.64 -41.05
CA TYR A 11 -37.42 31.32 -39.77
C TYR A 11 -36.28 30.86 -38.84
N ILE A 12 -36.04 29.55 -38.75
CA ILE A 12 -34.94 28.98 -37.96
C ILE A 12 -33.60 29.46 -38.50
N HIS A 13 -33.36 29.38 -39.82
CA HIS A 13 -32.12 29.86 -40.42
C HIS A 13 -31.88 31.35 -40.21
N HIS A 14 -32.92 32.17 -40.21
CA HIS A 14 -32.83 33.61 -39.97
C HIS A 14 -32.46 33.94 -38.51
N ASN A 15 -32.94 33.13 -37.55
CA ASN A 15 -32.73 33.38 -36.13
C ASN A 15 -31.50 32.67 -35.52
N ILE A 16 -30.83 31.79 -36.26
CA ILE A 16 -29.56 31.19 -35.82
C ILE A 16 -28.41 32.20 -36.04
N PRO A 17 -27.69 32.62 -34.99
CA PRO A 17 -26.61 33.59 -35.13
C PRO A 17 -25.39 32.97 -35.82
N ILE A 18 -24.82 33.69 -36.78
CA ILE A 18 -23.48 33.44 -37.35
C ILE A 18 -22.44 34.20 -36.50
N GLN A 19 -22.41 33.97 -35.19
CA GLN A 19 -21.43 34.62 -34.30
C GLN A 19 -20.39 33.63 -33.81
N LYS A 20 -19.12 34.06 -33.83
CA LYS A 20 -18.02 33.36 -33.14
C LYS A 20 -18.12 33.64 -31.64
N PHE A 21 -17.90 32.60 -30.83
CA PHE A 21 -17.79 32.73 -29.38
C PHE A 21 -16.32 32.80 -28.98
N THR A 22 -16.00 33.64 -28.01
CA THR A 22 -14.63 33.77 -27.50
C THR A 22 -14.36 32.88 -26.29
N SER A 23 -15.41 32.44 -25.59
CA SER A 23 -15.30 31.50 -24.46
C SER A 23 -16.53 30.60 -24.33
N VAL A 24 -16.39 29.49 -23.59
CA VAL A 24 -17.48 28.55 -23.30
C VAL A 24 -18.58 29.22 -22.46
N ASP A 25 -18.21 30.01 -21.45
CA ASP A 25 -19.19 30.70 -20.60
C ASP A 25 -19.98 31.76 -21.38
N GLU A 26 -19.32 32.50 -22.28
CA GLU A 26 -19.98 33.43 -23.17
C GLU A 26 -20.97 32.70 -24.11
N MET A 27 -20.54 31.56 -24.67
CA MET A 27 -21.38 30.73 -25.53
C MET A 27 -22.64 30.26 -24.79
N VAL A 28 -22.50 29.71 -23.58
CA VAL A 28 -23.63 29.24 -22.76
C VAL A 28 -24.63 30.37 -22.51
N VAL A 29 -24.15 31.56 -22.09
CA VAL A 29 -25.02 32.71 -21.78
C VAL A 29 -25.71 33.25 -23.04
N LYS A 30 -24.99 33.38 -24.16
CA LYS A 30 -25.56 33.90 -25.42
C LYS A 30 -26.60 32.94 -25.99
N VAL A 31 -26.31 31.64 -25.95
CA VAL A 31 -27.23 30.61 -26.42
C VAL A 31 -28.49 30.56 -25.57
N GLU A 32 -28.37 30.61 -24.24
CA GLU A 32 -29.53 30.67 -23.35
C GLU A 32 -30.43 31.89 -23.64
N LYS A 33 -29.83 33.08 -23.79
CA LYS A 33 -30.57 34.31 -24.11
C LYS A 33 -31.26 34.22 -25.47
N LEU A 34 -30.60 33.62 -26.45
CA LEU A 34 -31.17 33.40 -27.78
C LEU A 34 -32.38 32.46 -27.70
N CYS A 35 -32.23 31.31 -27.06
CA CYS A 35 -33.32 30.35 -26.91
C CYS A 35 -34.52 30.96 -26.19
N LYS A 36 -34.30 31.76 -25.15
CA LYS A 36 -35.37 32.50 -24.47
C LYS A 36 -36.10 33.48 -25.40
N LYS A 37 -35.35 34.24 -26.21
CA LYS A 37 -35.92 35.20 -27.17
C LYS A 37 -36.75 34.49 -28.23
N VAL A 38 -36.21 33.42 -28.82
CA VAL A 38 -36.88 32.65 -29.88
C VAL A 38 -38.10 31.94 -29.32
N TYR A 39 -38.03 31.39 -28.11
CA TYR A 39 -39.16 30.74 -27.45
C TYR A 39 -40.38 31.68 -27.34
N VAL A 40 -40.19 32.89 -26.82
CA VAL A 40 -41.28 33.89 -26.71
C VAL A 40 -41.90 34.17 -28.08
N GLN A 41 -41.07 34.36 -29.11
CA GLN A 41 -41.57 34.62 -30.47
C GLN A 41 -42.31 33.42 -31.07
N VAL A 42 -41.80 32.21 -30.86
CA VAL A 42 -42.36 30.99 -31.45
C VAL A 42 -43.73 30.65 -30.85
N VAL A 43 -43.90 30.87 -29.54
CA VAL A 43 -45.20 30.70 -28.85
C VAL A 43 -46.24 31.68 -29.38
N ASP A 44 -45.84 32.92 -29.70
CA ASP A 44 -46.76 33.94 -30.21
C ASP A 44 -47.12 33.75 -31.69
N ILE A 45 -46.25 33.12 -32.50
CA ILE A 45 -46.37 33.09 -33.97
C ILE A 45 -46.92 31.76 -34.50
N PHE A 46 -46.63 30.62 -33.85
CA PHE A 46 -46.90 29.29 -34.40
C PHE A 46 -47.86 28.47 -33.54
N ASP A 47 -48.89 27.89 -34.17
CA ASP A 47 -49.85 26.99 -33.51
C ASP A 47 -49.18 25.72 -32.91
N ASN A 48 -48.03 25.31 -33.45
CA ASN A 48 -47.25 24.16 -32.98
C ASN A 48 -45.84 24.59 -32.56
N ALA A 49 -45.78 25.49 -31.59
CA ALA A 49 -44.55 26.09 -31.04
C ALA A 49 -43.51 25.04 -30.59
N GLU A 50 -43.97 23.92 -30.07
CA GLU A 50 -43.15 22.80 -29.58
C GLU A 50 -42.25 22.18 -30.66
N VAL A 51 -42.85 21.83 -31.81
CA VAL A 51 -42.12 21.23 -32.93
C VAL A 51 -41.15 22.23 -33.55
N VAL A 52 -41.51 23.52 -33.59
CA VAL A 52 -40.65 24.59 -34.09
C VAL A 52 -39.44 24.79 -33.18
N MET A 53 -39.66 24.84 -31.86
CA MET A 53 -38.57 25.00 -30.90
C MET A 53 -37.62 23.79 -30.89
N SER A 54 -38.16 22.58 -30.99
CA SER A 54 -37.37 21.33 -31.11
C SER A 54 -36.43 21.37 -32.32
N LYS A 55 -36.95 21.78 -33.49
CA LYS A 55 -36.15 21.93 -34.73
C LYS A 55 -35.13 23.06 -34.64
N PHE A 56 -35.48 24.15 -33.95
CA PHE A 56 -34.56 25.26 -33.70
C PHE A 56 -33.37 24.80 -32.84
N ILE A 57 -33.64 24.10 -31.72
CA ILE A 57 -32.61 23.57 -30.82
C ILE A 57 -31.73 22.57 -31.58
N GLN A 58 -32.31 21.63 -32.33
CA GLN A 58 -31.52 20.71 -33.15
C GLN A 58 -30.59 21.45 -34.13
N SER A 59 -31.11 22.45 -34.85
CA SER A 59 -30.32 23.23 -35.80
C SER A 59 -29.22 24.06 -35.12
N LEU A 60 -29.47 24.57 -33.92
CA LEU A 60 -28.49 25.26 -33.09
C LEU A 60 -27.36 24.30 -32.65
N LEU A 61 -27.70 23.09 -32.22
CA LEU A 61 -26.73 22.06 -31.86
C LEU A 61 -25.81 21.72 -33.04
N GLU A 62 -26.41 21.42 -34.20
CA GLU A 62 -25.69 20.97 -35.40
C GLU A 62 -24.86 22.09 -36.06
N ARG A 63 -25.37 23.33 -36.12
CA ARG A 63 -24.74 24.39 -36.92
C ARG A 63 -23.85 25.32 -36.14
N VAL A 64 -24.10 25.48 -34.84
CA VAL A 64 -23.42 26.47 -33.99
C VAL A 64 -22.58 25.77 -32.95
N LEU A 65 -23.20 24.93 -32.09
CA LEU A 65 -22.47 24.30 -31.00
C LEU A 65 -21.47 23.26 -31.49
N GLN A 66 -21.84 22.43 -32.48
CA GLN A 66 -20.92 21.42 -33.02
C GLN A 66 -19.67 22.07 -33.61
N LYS A 67 -19.81 23.16 -34.38
CA LYS A 67 -18.67 23.91 -34.92
C LYS A 67 -17.78 24.46 -33.82
N PHE A 68 -18.37 25.03 -32.76
CA PHE A 68 -17.61 25.54 -31.63
C PHE A 68 -16.84 24.41 -30.91
N VAL A 69 -17.48 23.26 -30.67
CA VAL A 69 -16.83 22.08 -30.08
C VAL A 69 -15.69 21.58 -30.96
N ASP A 70 -15.90 21.53 -32.28
CA ASP A 70 -14.88 21.07 -33.24
C ASP A 70 -13.68 22.03 -33.33
N GLU A 71 -13.90 23.35 -33.29
CA GLU A 71 -12.83 24.35 -33.26
C GLU A 71 -12.03 24.30 -31.94
N ASP A 72 -12.67 23.98 -30.83
CA ASP A 72 -12.05 23.93 -29.49
C ASP A 72 -11.31 22.62 -29.21
N LEU A 73 -11.90 21.46 -29.55
CA LEU A 73 -11.33 20.14 -29.27
C LEU A 73 -10.51 19.57 -30.43
N GLY A 74 -10.84 19.91 -31.68
CA GLY A 74 -10.21 19.35 -32.88
C GLY A 74 -8.67 19.47 -32.89
N PRO A 75 -8.10 20.67 -32.64
CA PRO A 75 -6.65 20.86 -32.60
C PRO A 75 -5.97 20.04 -31.50
N LEU A 76 -6.58 19.98 -30.31
CA LEU A 76 -6.05 19.27 -29.14
C LEU A 76 -6.07 17.75 -29.34
N MET A 77 -7.11 17.22 -30.00
CA MET A 77 -7.25 15.79 -30.28
C MET A 77 -6.14 15.25 -31.19
N ALA A 78 -5.61 16.07 -32.11
CA ALA A 78 -4.58 15.68 -33.06
C ALA A 78 -3.17 15.57 -32.44
N SER A 79 -2.94 16.21 -31.29
CA SER A 79 -1.62 16.29 -30.65
C SER A 79 -1.48 15.31 -29.49
N VAL A 80 -0.60 14.32 -29.64
CA VAL A 80 -0.31 13.35 -28.57
C VAL A 80 0.29 14.04 -27.33
N ASN A 81 1.07 15.09 -27.52
CA ASN A 81 1.73 15.84 -26.43
C ASN A 81 0.75 16.66 -25.60
N GLU A 82 -0.45 16.95 -26.12
CA GLU A 82 -1.47 17.74 -25.43
C GLU A 82 -2.59 16.87 -24.84
N ARG A 83 -2.38 15.55 -24.73
CA ARG A 83 -3.39 14.58 -24.28
C ARG A 83 -4.02 14.94 -22.93
N GLU A 84 -3.22 15.34 -21.95
CA GLU A 84 -3.73 15.76 -20.64
C GLU A 84 -4.66 16.98 -20.75
N ARG A 85 -4.23 17.98 -21.53
CA ARG A 85 -5.01 19.20 -21.79
C ARG A 85 -6.29 18.87 -22.54
N TYR A 86 -6.22 18.00 -23.55
CA TYR A 86 -7.38 17.51 -24.29
C TYR A 86 -8.41 16.83 -23.37
N LEU A 87 -8.00 15.88 -22.52
CA LEU A 87 -8.91 15.15 -21.63
C LEU A 87 -9.58 16.08 -20.61
N LYS A 88 -8.81 17.01 -20.02
CA LYS A 88 -9.35 18.04 -19.11
C LYS A 88 -10.33 18.96 -19.84
N ARG A 89 -9.97 19.43 -21.04
CA ARG A 89 -10.82 20.33 -21.83
C ARG A 89 -12.11 19.66 -22.29
N LEU A 90 -12.05 18.40 -22.74
CA LEU A 90 -13.22 17.60 -23.11
C LEU A 90 -14.18 17.46 -21.92
N TYR A 91 -13.65 17.14 -20.73
CA TYR A 91 -14.46 17.07 -19.52
C TYR A 91 -15.12 18.42 -19.18
N ASP A 92 -14.37 19.51 -19.16
CA ASP A 92 -14.89 20.83 -18.82
C ASP A 92 -15.98 21.28 -19.80
N LEU A 93 -15.74 21.07 -21.10
CA LEU A 93 -16.70 21.40 -22.15
C LEU A 93 -17.97 20.56 -22.02
N TYR A 94 -17.84 19.26 -21.73
CA TYR A 94 -18.99 18.39 -21.52
C TYR A 94 -19.84 18.83 -20.32
N VAL A 95 -19.22 19.10 -19.17
CA VAL A 95 -19.93 19.58 -17.97
C VAL A 95 -20.66 20.89 -18.25
N LYS A 96 -20.02 21.83 -18.95
CA LYS A 96 -20.66 23.10 -19.36
C LYS A 96 -21.81 22.91 -20.34
N MET A 97 -21.71 21.95 -21.26
CA MET A 97 -22.80 21.61 -22.16
C MET A 97 -23.97 20.95 -21.42
N MET A 98 -23.71 20.16 -20.37
CA MET A 98 -24.78 19.61 -19.51
C MET A 98 -25.41 20.70 -18.62
N GLU A 99 -24.66 21.73 -18.22
CA GLU A 99 -25.24 22.92 -17.57
C GLU A 99 -26.19 23.66 -18.53
N LEU A 100 -25.79 23.80 -19.80
CA LEU A 100 -26.63 24.38 -20.85
C LEU A 100 -27.87 23.53 -21.11
N HIS A 101 -27.73 22.20 -21.18
CA HIS A 101 -28.86 21.26 -21.27
C HIS A 101 -29.94 21.55 -20.21
N GLY A 102 -29.54 21.68 -18.93
CA GLY A 102 -30.47 21.99 -17.84
C GLY A 102 -31.16 23.35 -17.97
N LYS A 103 -30.49 24.33 -18.60
CA LYS A 103 -31.07 25.65 -18.90
C LYS A 103 -32.02 25.59 -20.10
N LEU A 104 -31.67 24.83 -21.13
CA LEU A 104 -32.46 24.66 -22.35
C LEU A 104 -33.75 23.87 -22.09
N GLY A 105 -33.71 22.90 -21.18
CA GLY A 105 -34.88 22.13 -20.75
C GLY A 105 -36.06 22.96 -20.24
N LYS A 106 -35.84 24.23 -19.86
CA LYS A 106 -36.91 25.15 -19.45
C LYS A 106 -37.77 25.66 -20.60
N TYR A 107 -37.26 25.58 -21.83
CA TYR A 107 -37.88 26.14 -23.04
C TYR A 107 -38.42 25.04 -23.97
N GLU A 108 -38.25 23.78 -23.60
CA GLU A 108 -38.64 22.62 -24.41
C GLU A 108 -39.75 21.86 -23.67
N MET A 109 -41.00 22.02 -24.12
CA MET A 109 -42.17 21.37 -23.48
C MET A 109 -42.47 19.97 -24.02
N SER A 110 -41.92 19.62 -25.18
CA SER A 110 -42.27 18.41 -25.95
C SER A 110 -41.18 17.34 -26.00
N LEU A 111 -39.93 17.67 -25.66
CA LEU A 111 -38.81 16.73 -25.68
C LEU A 111 -38.54 16.24 -24.26
N ASP A 112 -38.52 14.92 -24.10
CA ASP A 112 -38.02 14.30 -22.89
C ASP A 112 -36.61 14.84 -22.61
N MET A 113 -36.36 15.33 -21.39
CA MET A 113 -35.03 15.80 -20.96
C MET A 113 -33.94 14.76 -21.24
N ALA A 114 -34.29 13.47 -21.19
CA ALA A 114 -33.41 12.38 -21.56
C ALA A 114 -33.08 12.35 -23.06
N TYR A 115 -34.04 12.70 -23.91
CA TYR A 115 -33.82 12.81 -25.36
C TYR A 115 -32.87 13.97 -25.69
N LEU A 116 -33.05 15.16 -25.10
CA LEU A 116 -32.15 16.29 -25.34
C LEU A 116 -30.71 15.95 -24.91
N ALA A 117 -30.54 15.28 -23.76
CA ALA A 117 -29.22 14.83 -23.30
C ALA A 117 -28.58 13.85 -24.30
N LYS A 118 -29.37 12.91 -24.83
CA LYS A 118 -28.93 11.97 -25.86
C LYS A 118 -28.57 12.68 -27.16
N LEU A 119 -29.38 13.64 -27.60
CA LEU A 119 -29.13 14.42 -28.82
C LEU A 119 -27.83 15.22 -28.69
N MET A 120 -27.63 15.94 -27.59
CA MET A 120 -26.40 16.68 -27.33
C MET A 120 -25.16 15.77 -27.31
N ARG A 121 -25.26 14.60 -26.66
CA ARG A 121 -24.16 13.63 -26.64
C ARG A 121 -23.81 13.12 -28.05
N VAL A 122 -24.83 12.77 -28.85
CA VAL A 122 -24.63 12.23 -30.21
C VAL A 122 -24.09 13.31 -31.16
N VAL A 123 -24.69 14.49 -31.19
CA VAL A 123 -24.32 15.55 -32.14
C VAL A 123 -22.97 16.18 -31.78
N LEU A 124 -22.73 16.48 -30.50
CA LEU A 124 -21.56 17.25 -30.08
C LEU A 124 -20.34 16.38 -29.74
N PHE A 125 -20.55 15.19 -29.17
CA PHE A 125 -19.49 14.46 -28.49
C PHE A 125 -19.22 13.05 -29.03
N HIS A 126 -20.04 12.50 -29.93
CA HIS A 126 -19.88 11.12 -30.42
C HIS A 126 -18.47 10.84 -30.97
N LYS A 127 -17.94 11.74 -31.80
CA LYS A 127 -16.57 11.66 -32.37
C LYS A 127 -15.47 11.66 -31.31
N TYR A 128 -15.67 12.37 -30.20
CA TYR A 128 -14.67 12.55 -29.15
C TYR A 128 -14.73 11.46 -28.08
N LEU A 129 -15.91 10.86 -27.90
CA LEU A 129 -16.15 9.81 -26.91
C LEU A 129 -15.83 8.40 -27.41
N SER A 130 -15.83 8.16 -28.72
CA SER A 130 -15.61 6.82 -29.29
C SER A 130 -14.29 6.16 -28.85
N ASN A 131 -13.22 6.94 -28.75
CA ASN A 131 -11.89 6.48 -28.34
C ASN A 131 -11.47 7.00 -26.96
N TYR A 132 -12.38 7.66 -26.23
CA TYR A 132 -12.06 8.30 -24.96
C TYR A 132 -11.51 7.31 -23.93
N ALA A 133 -12.14 6.14 -23.78
CA ALA A 133 -11.74 5.16 -22.78
C ALA A 133 -10.29 4.67 -22.98
N GLU A 134 -9.93 4.37 -24.22
CA GLU A 134 -8.57 3.96 -24.56
C GLU A 134 -7.56 5.10 -24.32
N MET A 135 -7.89 6.32 -24.74
CA MET A 135 -7.03 7.49 -24.55
C MET A 135 -6.78 7.80 -23.06
N GLU A 136 -7.81 7.67 -22.23
CA GLU A 136 -7.75 7.91 -20.78
C GLU A 136 -6.88 6.85 -20.10
N ALA A 137 -7.06 5.56 -20.43
CA ALA A 137 -6.24 4.47 -19.90
C ALA A 137 -4.76 4.60 -20.30
N GLN A 138 -4.49 4.93 -21.58
CA GLN A 138 -3.13 5.19 -22.05
C GLN A 138 -2.50 6.40 -21.36
N HIS A 139 -3.27 7.47 -21.14
CA HIS A 139 -2.79 8.66 -20.44
C HIS A 139 -2.38 8.33 -19.00
N LEU A 140 -3.25 7.67 -18.23
CA LEU A 140 -2.94 7.27 -16.86
C LEU A 140 -1.71 6.35 -16.82
N THR A 141 -1.63 5.39 -17.74
CA THR A 141 -0.47 4.49 -17.85
C THR A 141 0.83 5.28 -18.09
N ALA A 142 0.82 6.25 -19.00
CA ALA A 142 2.00 7.06 -19.32
C ALA A 142 2.44 7.94 -18.13
N VAL A 143 1.50 8.63 -17.48
CA VAL A 143 1.78 9.53 -16.35
C VAL A 143 2.31 8.75 -15.14
N THR A 144 1.66 7.63 -14.79
CA THR A 144 2.07 6.79 -13.65
C THR A 144 3.41 6.11 -13.92
N THR A 145 3.66 5.64 -15.15
CA THR A 145 4.97 5.09 -15.55
C THR A 145 6.07 6.14 -15.41
N ARG A 146 5.85 7.36 -15.94
CA ARG A 146 6.82 8.45 -15.82
C ARG A 146 7.11 8.83 -14.37
N THR A 147 6.07 8.88 -13.53
CA THR A 147 6.20 9.16 -12.10
C THR A 147 7.12 8.14 -11.43
N LEU A 148 6.92 6.85 -11.74
CA LEU A 148 7.73 5.77 -11.19
C LEU A 148 9.16 5.76 -11.77
N GLU A 149 9.32 6.04 -13.07
CA GLU A 149 10.65 6.14 -13.70
C GLU A 149 11.50 7.26 -13.11
N VAL A 150 10.93 8.44 -12.90
CA VAL A 150 11.61 9.57 -12.25
C VAL A 150 12.06 9.18 -10.84
N PHE A 151 11.19 8.51 -10.08
CA PHE A 151 11.52 7.99 -8.76
C PHE A 151 12.65 6.95 -8.82
N ASN A 152 12.55 5.96 -9.72
CA ASN A 152 13.54 4.89 -9.86
C ASN A 152 14.92 5.45 -10.23
N VAL A 153 14.98 6.41 -11.15
CA VAL A 153 16.24 7.07 -11.53
C VAL A 153 16.82 7.85 -10.34
N ARG A 154 16.00 8.62 -9.62
CA ARG A 154 16.43 9.37 -8.43
C ARG A 154 16.99 8.45 -7.35
N MET A 155 16.38 7.28 -7.16
CA MET A 155 16.77 6.28 -6.17
C MET A 155 17.86 5.32 -6.66
N GLY A 156 18.27 5.41 -7.92
CA GLY A 156 19.28 4.53 -8.52
C GLY A 156 18.81 3.07 -8.72
N ILE A 157 17.50 2.83 -8.76
CA ILE A 157 16.93 1.49 -8.93
C ILE A 157 17.18 1.02 -10.36
N SER A 158 18.02 -0.02 -10.50
CA SER A 158 18.34 -0.62 -11.80
C SER A 158 17.84 -2.05 -11.87
N ARG A 159 16.89 -2.33 -12.77
CA ARG A 159 16.47 -3.70 -13.11
C ARG A 159 17.50 -4.31 -14.07
N LYS A 160 18.43 -5.14 -13.57
CA LYS A 160 19.25 -5.97 -14.46
C LYS A 160 18.38 -7.09 -15.00
N ARG A 161 18.09 -7.07 -16.31
CA ARG A 161 17.54 -8.24 -17.00
C ARG A 161 18.53 -9.39 -16.86
N ALA A 162 18.03 -10.60 -16.62
CA ALA A 162 18.85 -11.81 -16.73
C ALA A 162 19.56 -11.77 -18.08
N ALA A 163 20.89 -11.88 -18.06
CA ALA A 163 21.64 -12.14 -19.27
C ALA A 163 21.08 -13.44 -19.90
N GLY A 164 21.14 -13.53 -21.24
CA GLY A 164 20.58 -14.64 -22.01
C GLY A 164 21.07 -16.04 -21.58
N PRO A 165 20.68 -17.12 -22.29
CA PRO A 165 20.65 -18.51 -21.80
C PRO A 165 22.00 -19.18 -21.44
N GLY A 166 23.07 -18.43 -21.16
CA GLY A 166 24.38 -18.94 -20.71
C GLY A 166 25.04 -18.16 -19.57
N GLY A 167 24.37 -17.17 -18.96
CA GLY A 167 24.93 -16.40 -17.84
C GLY A 167 24.23 -16.73 -16.53
N GLY A 168 24.89 -17.41 -15.59
CA GLY A 168 24.40 -17.68 -14.23
C GLY A 168 24.31 -16.44 -13.32
N GLY A 169 23.88 -15.30 -13.84
CA GLY A 169 23.59 -14.11 -13.06
C GLY A 169 22.13 -14.10 -12.63
N SER A 170 21.86 -14.06 -11.32
CA SER A 170 20.51 -13.81 -10.82
C SER A 170 20.02 -12.45 -11.35
N ALA A 171 18.81 -12.44 -11.95
CA ALA A 171 18.09 -11.19 -12.15
C ALA A 171 17.90 -10.56 -10.77
N GLY A 172 18.49 -9.38 -10.58
CA GLY A 172 18.48 -8.69 -9.30
C GLY A 172 18.23 -7.21 -9.53
N VAL A 173 17.34 -6.65 -8.71
CA VAL A 173 17.16 -5.21 -8.62
C VAL A 173 18.19 -4.70 -7.62
N GLN A 174 19.04 -3.76 -8.04
CA GLN A 174 20.03 -3.15 -7.16
C GLN A 174 19.56 -1.78 -6.70
N GLY A 175 19.77 -1.49 -5.41
CA GLY A 175 19.56 -0.21 -4.76
C GLY A 175 20.59 0.00 -3.64
N ARG A 176 20.72 1.23 -3.15
CA ARG A 176 21.40 1.58 -1.89
C ARG A 176 20.82 0.79 -0.69
N PRO A 177 21.66 0.36 0.27
CA PRO A 177 21.24 -0.51 1.38
C PRO A 177 20.46 0.20 2.50
N ASP A 178 20.40 1.54 2.53
CA ASP A 178 19.84 2.30 3.67
C ASP A 178 18.45 2.91 3.39
N GLU A 179 17.87 2.64 2.23
CA GLU A 179 16.64 3.28 1.75
C GLU A 179 15.48 2.30 1.73
N THR A 180 14.28 2.76 2.08
CA THR A 180 13.08 1.91 2.10
C THR A 180 12.47 1.69 0.72
N TYR A 181 12.81 2.56 -0.25
CA TYR A 181 12.25 2.57 -1.62
C TYR A 181 10.72 2.69 -1.73
N VAL A 182 10.01 2.87 -0.61
CA VAL A 182 8.57 3.12 -0.62
C VAL A 182 8.33 4.62 -0.47
N SER A 183 8.09 5.29 -1.59
CA SER A 183 7.76 6.72 -1.61
C SER A 183 6.27 6.95 -1.44
N MET A 184 5.92 7.70 -0.39
CA MET A 184 4.54 8.10 -0.18
C MET A 184 4.07 9.10 -1.24
N GLU A 185 4.96 9.98 -1.69
CA GLU A 185 4.70 10.95 -2.76
C GLU A 185 4.29 10.27 -4.08
N VAL A 186 5.02 9.21 -4.47
CA VAL A 186 4.68 8.43 -5.69
C VAL A 186 3.29 7.83 -5.56
N CYS A 187 2.98 7.24 -4.41
CA CYS A 187 1.68 6.63 -4.18
C CYS A 187 0.55 7.67 -4.20
N THR A 188 0.70 8.81 -3.51
CA THR A 188 -0.32 9.86 -3.52
C THR A 188 -0.52 10.45 -4.92
N ASN A 189 0.55 10.64 -5.70
CA ASN A 189 0.45 11.17 -7.05
C ASN A 189 -0.28 10.19 -7.98
N VAL A 190 0.09 8.90 -7.97
CA VAL A 190 -0.58 7.86 -8.77
C VAL A 190 -2.06 7.74 -8.40
N LEU A 191 -2.40 7.74 -7.11
CA LEU A 191 -3.78 7.66 -6.65
C LEU A 191 -4.59 8.92 -7.00
N HIS A 192 -3.96 10.10 -6.96
CA HIS A 192 -4.59 11.36 -7.36
C HIS A 192 -4.93 11.34 -8.86
N GLU A 193 -3.98 10.98 -9.72
CA GLU A 193 -4.20 10.89 -11.16
C GLU A 193 -5.30 9.87 -11.51
N ALA A 194 -5.30 8.70 -10.86
CA ALA A 194 -6.34 7.71 -11.05
C ALA A 194 -7.72 8.21 -10.62
N LYS A 195 -7.80 8.92 -9.50
CA LYS A 195 -9.05 9.53 -9.01
C LYS A 195 -9.59 10.56 -10.00
N GLU A 196 -8.72 11.42 -10.54
CA GLU A 196 -9.11 12.41 -11.55
C GLU A 196 -9.53 11.76 -12.87
N SER A 197 -8.86 10.70 -13.32
CA SER A 197 -9.28 9.91 -14.48
C SER A 197 -10.67 9.27 -14.29
N ILE A 198 -10.92 8.66 -13.12
CA ILE A 198 -12.24 8.08 -12.81
C ILE A 198 -13.30 9.18 -12.75
N ARG A 199 -13.01 10.33 -12.13
CA ARG A 199 -13.93 11.47 -12.07
C ARG A 199 -14.33 11.97 -13.46
N ARG A 200 -13.38 12.07 -14.40
CA ARG A 200 -13.68 12.43 -15.79
C ARG A 200 -14.53 11.37 -16.47
N ALA A 201 -14.16 10.10 -16.33
CA ALA A 201 -14.87 8.99 -16.93
C ALA A 201 -16.33 8.89 -16.44
N SER A 202 -16.58 9.08 -15.14
CA SER A 202 -17.93 9.04 -14.55
C SER A 202 -18.87 10.11 -15.12
N ALA A 203 -18.33 11.24 -15.59
CA ALA A 203 -19.15 12.25 -16.26
C ALA A 203 -19.34 11.95 -17.75
N LEU A 204 -18.30 11.42 -18.42
CA LEU A 204 -18.25 11.30 -19.87
C LEU A 204 -18.83 9.99 -20.41
N LEU A 205 -18.81 8.90 -19.64
CA LEU A 205 -19.18 7.56 -20.12
C LEU A 205 -20.53 7.09 -19.57
N MET A 206 -21.15 6.16 -20.30
CA MET A 206 -22.33 5.44 -19.81
C MET A 206 -21.92 4.27 -18.92
N ASP A 207 -22.81 3.83 -18.03
CA ASP A 207 -22.56 2.81 -17.01
C ASP A 207 -21.79 1.57 -17.47
N LYS A 208 -22.11 1.03 -18.65
CA LYS A 208 -21.44 -0.16 -19.22
C LYS A 208 -19.99 0.13 -19.64
N GLU A 209 -19.74 1.27 -20.29
CA GLU A 209 -18.39 1.65 -20.74
C GLU A 209 -17.56 2.14 -19.55
N LEU A 210 -18.21 2.83 -18.61
CA LEU A 210 -17.63 3.30 -17.37
C LEU A 210 -17.09 2.13 -16.54
N SER A 211 -17.88 1.08 -16.32
CA SER A 211 -17.44 -0.04 -15.48
C SER A 211 -16.20 -0.72 -16.03
N VAL A 212 -16.14 -0.90 -17.36
CA VAL A 212 -15.00 -1.49 -18.06
C VAL A 212 -13.75 -0.64 -17.92
N LEU A 213 -13.85 0.68 -18.10
CA LEU A 213 -12.73 1.59 -17.98
C LEU A 213 -12.26 1.71 -16.53
N VAL A 214 -13.15 1.87 -15.55
CA VAL A 214 -12.78 2.00 -14.13
C VAL A 214 -12.03 0.76 -13.65
N ARG A 215 -12.44 -0.45 -14.09
CA ARG A 215 -11.68 -1.67 -13.85
C ARG A 215 -10.27 -1.58 -14.40
N GLU A 216 -10.10 -1.12 -15.64
CA GLU A 216 -8.80 -0.98 -16.27
C GLU A 216 -7.91 0.05 -15.56
N LEU A 217 -8.45 1.23 -15.21
CA LEU A 217 -7.74 2.25 -14.44
C LEU A 217 -7.29 1.72 -13.07
N TYR A 218 -8.16 0.96 -12.39
CA TYR A 218 -7.80 0.33 -11.11
C TYR A 218 -6.71 -0.74 -11.27
N PHE A 219 -6.72 -1.50 -12.36
CA PHE A 219 -5.67 -2.49 -12.65
C PHE A 219 -4.32 -1.80 -12.88
N ILE A 220 -4.30 -0.68 -13.60
CA ILE A 220 -3.09 0.14 -13.79
C ILE A 220 -2.54 0.59 -12.43
N VAL A 221 -3.38 1.05 -11.51
CA VAL A 221 -2.96 1.44 -10.15
C VAL A 221 -2.33 0.27 -9.40
N LEU A 222 -2.96 -0.90 -9.41
CA LEU A 222 -2.42 -2.09 -8.74
C LEU A 222 -1.10 -2.55 -9.35
N ASP A 223 -0.99 -2.56 -10.68
CA ASP A 223 0.25 -2.96 -11.34
C ASP A 223 1.38 -1.98 -11.04
N LYS A 224 1.12 -0.67 -11.08
CA LYS A 224 2.16 0.35 -10.82
C LYS A 224 2.59 0.40 -9.37
N LEU A 225 1.64 0.39 -8.42
CA LEU A 225 1.97 0.51 -7.01
C LEU A 225 2.36 -0.82 -6.39
N CYS A 226 1.55 -1.87 -6.53
CA CYS A 226 1.82 -3.12 -5.84
C CYS A 226 2.93 -3.93 -6.51
N ILE A 227 2.95 -4.00 -7.84
CA ILE A 227 3.91 -4.85 -8.57
C ILE A 227 5.19 -4.08 -8.90
N GLU A 228 5.10 -2.92 -9.54
CA GLU A 228 6.30 -2.23 -10.01
C GLU A 228 7.02 -1.42 -8.93
N HIS A 229 6.32 -1.00 -7.86
CA HIS A 229 6.88 -0.20 -6.78
C HIS A 229 7.09 -1.02 -5.50
N PHE A 230 6.03 -1.49 -4.83
CA PHE A 230 6.13 -2.17 -3.52
C PHE A 230 6.87 -3.50 -3.60
N LEU A 231 6.49 -4.38 -4.53
CA LEU A 231 7.15 -5.67 -4.68
C LEU A 231 8.64 -5.49 -5.03
N THR A 232 8.96 -4.50 -5.87
CA THR A 232 10.35 -4.16 -6.20
C THR A 232 11.11 -3.67 -4.96
N ALA A 233 10.52 -2.81 -4.13
CA ALA A 233 11.12 -2.35 -2.87
C ALA A 233 11.39 -3.51 -1.89
N LEU A 234 10.42 -4.42 -1.74
CA LEU A 234 10.56 -5.62 -0.91
C LEU A 234 11.68 -6.54 -1.42
N GLU A 235 11.79 -6.72 -2.73
CA GLU A 235 12.86 -7.53 -3.34
C GLU A 235 14.25 -6.93 -3.11
N ILE A 236 14.40 -5.61 -3.28
CA ILE A 236 15.66 -4.90 -2.99
C ILE A 236 16.03 -5.10 -1.52
N ALA A 237 15.10 -4.82 -0.59
CA ALA A 237 15.34 -4.94 0.84
C ALA A 237 15.69 -6.38 1.25
N GLN A 238 15.06 -7.39 0.64
CA GLN A 238 15.36 -8.79 0.89
C GLN A 238 16.74 -9.23 0.34
N SER A 239 17.22 -8.57 -0.70
CA SER A 239 18.52 -8.83 -1.31
C SER A 239 19.70 -8.09 -0.64
N ALA A 240 19.41 -7.14 0.26
CA ALA A 240 20.43 -6.34 0.94
C ALA A 240 21.35 -7.22 1.81
N ASP A 241 22.66 -6.92 1.79
CA ASP A 241 23.64 -7.64 2.60
C ASP A 241 23.45 -7.31 4.09
N PRO A 242 23.19 -8.30 4.96
CA PRO A 242 22.98 -8.11 6.39
C PRO A 242 24.11 -7.37 7.12
N LYS A 243 25.33 -7.31 6.55
CA LYS A 243 26.47 -6.60 7.16
C LYS A 243 26.49 -5.11 6.87
N SER A 244 25.86 -4.69 5.78
CA SER A 244 25.87 -3.29 5.33
C SER A 244 24.51 -2.61 5.45
N SER A 245 23.44 -3.37 5.62
CA SER A 245 22.10 -2.82 5.79
C SER A 245 21.79 -2.47 7.25
N PRO A 246 20.96 -1.44 7.49
CA PRO A 246 20.48 -1.12 8.82
C PRO A 246 19.62 -2.25 9.39
N THR A 247 19.70 -2.43 10.71
CA THR A 247 18.86 -3.39 11.44
C THR A 247 17.38 -3.15 11.14
N GLY A 248 16.70 -4.19 10.64
CA GLY A 248 15.27 -4.16 10.39
C GLY A 248 14.82 -3.27 9.22
N LEU A 249 15.72 -2.93 8.28
CA LEU A 249 15.37 -2.25 7.02
C LEU A 249 14.15 -2.86 6.33
N PHE A 250 14.12 -4.18 6.20
CA PHE A 250 13.00 -4.87 5.57
C PHE A 250 11.67 -4.60 6.29
N CYS A 251 11.68 -4.55 7.62
CA CYS A 251 10.48 -4.21 8.40
C CYS A 251 10.02 -2.78 8.09
N LEU A 252 10.95 -1.82 8.01
CA LEU A 252 10.60 -0.44 7.66
C LEU A 252 9.96 -0.33 6.26
N VAL A 253 10.44 -1.13 5.30
CA VAL A 253 9.82 -1.24 3.97
C VAL A 253 8.39 -1.77 4.09
N VAL A 254 8.17 -2.82 4.90
CA VAL A 254 6.83 -3.37 5.18
C VAL A 254 5.90 -2.29 5.76
N GLY A 255 6.37 -1.50 6.72
CA GLY A 255 5.58 -0.39 7.29
C GLY A 255 5.13 0.63 6.25
N GLY A 256 6.02 0.97 5.30
CA GLY A 256 5.70 1.84 4.16
C GLY A 256 4.66 1.23 3.22
N VAL A 257 4.78 -0.07 2.91
CA VAL A 257 3.82 -0.81 2.08
C VAL A 257 2.46 -0.85 2.75
N ASN A 258 2.37 -1.19 4.04
CA ASN A 258 1.12 -1.23 4.81
C ASN A 258 0.40 0.12 4.79
N SER A 259 1.13 1.20 5.09
CA SER A 259 0.60 2.56 5.05
C SER A 259 0.03 2.93 3.68
N SER A 260 0.73 2.55 2.61
CA SER A 260 0.31 2.84 1.23
C SER A 260 -0.87 1.97 0.78
N MET A 261 -0.96 0.72 1.25
CA MET A 261 -2.08 -0.18 0.97
C MET A 261 -3.41 0.36 1.53
N HIS A 262 -3.39 1.02 2.69
CA HIS A 262 -4.59 1.68 3.22
C HIS A 262 -5.14 2.78 2.30
N LEU A 263 -4.26 3.49 1.58
CA LEU A 263 -4.66 4.53 0.62
C LEU A 263 -5.24 3.94 -0.66
N ILE A 264 -4.69 2.82 -1.15
CA ILE A 264 -5.25 2.07 -2.27
C ILE A 264 -6.64 1.54 -1.91
N GLU A 265 -6.80 0.98 -0.71
CA GLU A 265 -8.08 0.48 -0.23
C GLU A 265 -9.11 1.61 -0.09
N LYS A 266 -8.68 2.80 0.35
CA LYS A 266 -9.54 3.99 0.38
C LYS A 266 -9.98 4.40 -1.03
N LEU A 267 -9.08 4.47 -2.01
CA LEU A 267 -9.45 4.73 -3.41
C LEU A 267 -10.47 3.68 -3.91
N TYR A 268 -10.24 2.41 -3.60
CA TYR A 268 -11.12 1.32 -4.02
C TYR A 268 -12.53 1.50 -3.46
N ARG A 269 -12.69 1.70 -2.15
CA ARG A 269 -14.00 1.85 -1.51
C ARG A 269 -14.71 3.14 -1.90
N ASP A 270 -13.99 4.27 -1.88
CA ASP A 270 -14.62 5.59 -2.00
C ASP A 270 -14.86 6.00 -3.46
N THR A 271 -14.09 5.47 -4.41
CA THR A 271 -14.10 5.92 -5.82
C THR A 271 -14.40 4.80 -6.81
N VAL A 272 -13.78 3.63 -6.66
CA VAL A 272 -13.93 2.53 -7.63
C VAL A 272 -15.27 1.81 -7.45
N VAL A 273 -15.59 1.36 -6.23
CA VAL A 273 -16.82 0.60 -5.93
C VAL A 273 -18.10 1.30 -6.40
N PRO A 274 -18.31 2.61 -6.15
CA PRO A 274 -19.50 3.32 -6.63
C PRO A 274 -19.70 3.28 -8.16
N CYS A 275 -18.61 3.13 -8.93
CA CYS A 275 -18.67 3.11 -10.39
C CYS A 275 -18.84 1.71 -10.99
N ILE A 276 -18.70 0.64 -10.20
CA ILE A 276 -18.68 -0.74 -10.73
C ILE A 276 -19.60 -1.71 -9.99
N SER A 277 -20.20 -1.31 -8.86
CA SER A 277 -20.96 -2.22 -7.98
C SER A 277 -22.14 -2.92 -8.66
N TYR A 278 -22.70 -2.30 -9.69
CA TYR A 278 -23.82 -2.84 -10.49
C TYR A 278 -23.37 -3.79 -11.62
N ALA A 279 -22.06 -3.92 -11.85
CA ALA A 279 -21.49 -4.54 -13.05
C ALA A 279 -20.60 -5.76 -12.72
N PRO A 280 -20.43 -6.72 -13.64
CA PRO A 280 -19.58 -7.90 -13.43
C PRO A 280 -18.10 -7.53 -13.22
N GLU A 281 -17.70 -6.31 -13.58
CA GLU A 281 -16.37 -5.77 -13.31
C GLU A 281 -16.03 -5.70 -11.82
N ALA A 282 -17.02 -5.55 -10.93
CA ALA A 282 -16.81 -5.56 -9.48
C ALA A 282 -16.08 -6.82 -9.00
N THR A 283 -16.52 -8.00 -9.46
CA THR A 283 -15.92 -9.28 -9.10
C THR A 283 -14.49 -9.38 -9.62
N LYS A 284 -14.23 -8.95 -10.87
CA LYS A 284 -12.88 -8.94 -11.44
C LYS A 284 -11.93 -8.03 -10.66
N CYS A 285 -12.40 -6.85 -10.24
CA CYS A 285 -11.63 -5.94 -9.40
C CYS A 285 -11.32 -6.55 -8.02
N LEU A 286 -12.29 -7.21 -7.41
CA LEU A 286 -12.10 -7.87 -6.12
C LEU A 286 -11.08 -9.01 -6.21
N GLU A 287 -11.20 -9.86 -7.23
CA GLU A 287 -10.27 -10.96 -7.49
C GLU A 287 -8.85 -10.46 -7.72
N ARG A 288 -8.67 -9.45 -8.58
CA ARG A 288 -7.35 -8.86 -8.85
C ARG A 288 -6.74 -8.20 -7.63
N LYS A 289 -7.55 -7.49 -6.82
CA LYS A 289 -7.10 -6.91 -5.55
C LYS A 289 -6.61 -8.00 -4.60
N ARG A 290 -7.38 -9.09 -4.45
CA ARG A 290 -7.03 -10.22 -3.59
C ARG A 290 -5.74 -10.90 -4.06
N GLU A 291 -5.64 -11.21 -5.36
CA GLU A 291 -4.45 -11.83 -5.96
C GLU A 291 -3.18 -11.00 -5.68
N THR A 292 -3.28 -9.69 -5.88
CA THR A 292 -2.16 -8.76 -5.70
C THR A 292 -1.77 -8.62 -4.22
N THR A 293 -2.76 -8.59 -3.33
CA THR A 293 -2.53 -8.52 -1.88
C THR A 293 -1.84 -9.79 -1.38
N LEU A 294 -2.32 -10.97 -1.78
CA LEU A 294 -1.71 -12.25 -1.42
C LEU A 294 -0.24 -12.37 -1.88
N LYS A 295 0.09 -11.82 -3.06
CA LYS A 295 1.48 -11.77 -3.55
C LYS A 295 2.37 -10.92 -2.65
N LEU A 296 1.89 -9.76 -2.21
CA LEU A 296 2.62 -8.91 -1.27
C LEU A 296 2.76 -9.61 0.09
N GLU A 297 1.68 -10.17 0.62
CA GLU A 297 1.67 -10.89 1.91
C GLU A 297 2.69 -12.03 1.93
N SER A 298 2.71 -12.88 0.91
CA SER A 298 3.67 -13.99 0.81
C SER A 298 5.13 -13.51 0.81
N LYS A 299 5.42 -12.37 0.18
CA LYS A 299 6.77 -11.78 0.17
C LYS A 299 7.13 -11.12 1.49
N ILE A 300 6.16 -10.45 2.13
CA ILE A 300 6.32 -9.85 3.46
C ILE A 300 6.61 -10.95 4.48
N GLU A 301 5.82 -12.02 4.50
CA GLU A 301 6.01 -13.16 5.41
C GLU A 301 7.41 -13.76 5.28
N ALA A 302 7.83 -14.09 4.06
CA ALA A 302 9.16 -14.65 3.81
C ALA A 302 10.30 -13.71 4.23
N GLY A 303 10.13 -12.39 4.05
CA GLY A 303 11.15 -11.42 4.44
C GLY A 303 11.17 -11.09 5.94
N ILE A 304 10.02 -11.12 6.62
CA ILE A 304 9.94 -11.01 8.08
C ILE A 304 10.62 -12.22 8.73
N GLU A 305 10.34 -13.43 8.27
CA GLU A 305 11.01 -14.65 8.77
C GLU A 305 12.54 -14.57 8.64
N ARG A 306 13.02 -14.10 7.49
CA ARG A 306 14.45 -13.88 7.26
C ARG A 306 15.01 -12.77 8.16
N SER A 307 14.26 -11.70 8.37
CA SER A 307 14.65 -10.58 9.24
C SER A 307 14.77 -11.01 10.69
N LEU A 308 13.80 -11.77 11.21
CA LEU A 308 13.83 -12.35 12.54
C LEU A 308 15.03 -13.28 12.71
N THR A 309 15.28 -14.14 11.73
CA THR A 309 16.47 -15.02 11.71
C THR A 309 17.77 -14.21 11.78
N GLY A 310 17.85 -13.11 11.02
CA GLY A 310 19.00 -12.19 11.05
C GLY A 310 19.17 -11.52 12.41
N MET A 311 18.09 -10.97 12.98
CA MET A 311 18.11 -10.31 14.29
C MET A 311 18.56 -11.27 15.41
N VAL A 312 17.99 -12.47 15.44
CA VAL A 312 18.37 -13.53 16.39
C VAL A 312 19.81 -13.99 16.16
N GLY A 313 20.26 -14.06 14.89
CA GLY A 313 21.65 -14.33 14.53
C GLY A 313 22.63 -13.29 15.10
N THR A 314 22.28 -12.00 15.04
CA THR A 314 23.07 -10.93 15.64
C THR A 314 23.16 -11.06 17.15
N ILE A 315 22.03 -11.39 17.83
CA ILE A 315 22.02 -11.66 19.27
C ILE A 315 22.97 -12.82 19.61
N LYS A 316 22.88 -13.93 18.86
CA LYS A 316 23.77 -15.08 19.03
C LYS A 316 25.24 -14.69 18.84
N ASN A 317 25.55 -13.79 17.91
CA ASN A 317 26.90 -13.29 17.69
C ASN A 317 27.40 -12.41 18.85
N PHE A 318 26.56 -11.56 19.44
CA PHE A 318 26.95 -10.81 20.64
C PHE A 318 27.24 -11.73 21.82
N LEU A 319 26.37 -12.71 22.06
CA LEU A 319 26.58 -13.71 23.09
C LEU A 319 27.91 -14.46 22.87
N SER A 320 28.19 -14.94 21.66
CA SER A 320 29.40 -15.73 21.40
C SER A 320 30.70 -14.92 21.39
N SER A 321 30.65 -13.65 20.99
CA SER A 321 31.85 -12.81 20.84
C SER A 321 32.17 -11.96 22.08
N CYS A 322 31.16 -11.61 22.88
CA CYS A 322 31.32 -10.72 24.02
C CYS A 322 31.30 -11.45 25.37
N GLN A 323 30.76 -12.68 25.43
CA GLN A 323 30.71 -13.45 26.68
C GLN A 323 31.95 -14.31 26.87
N LYS A 324 32.71 -14.04 27.94
CA LYS A 324 33.92 -14.78 28.29
C LYS A 324 33.58 -15.90 29.26
N LYS A 325 34.39 -16.96 29.25
CA LYS A 325 34.27 -18.06 30.23
C LYS A 325 34.42 -17.59 31.67
N THR A 326 35.25 -16.58 31.89
CA THR A 326 35.48 -15.96 33.21
C THR A 326 34.25 -15.23 33.75
N ASP A 327 33.27 -14.89 32.92
CA ASP A 327 32.07 -14.19 33.36
C ASP A 327 31.16 -15.12 34.19
N PHE A 328 31.14 -16.41 33.84
CA PHE A 328 30.37 -17.45 34.55
C PHE A 328 31.25 -18.42 35.37
N LYS A 329 32.56 -18.25 35.31
CA LYS A 329 33.52 -18.94 36.18
C LYS A 329 34.66 -17.99 36.56
N PRO A 330 34.39 -16.94 37.34
CA PRO A 330 35.43 -16.03 37.82
C PRO A 330 36.36 -16.74 38.80
N ASP A 331 37.64 -16.38 38.78
CA ASP A 331 38.64 -16.89 39.72
C ASP A 331 38.59 -16.15 41.06
N ASP A 332 38.16 -14.87 41.05
CA ASP A 332 38.05 -14.02 42.23
C ASP A 332 36.59 -13.78 42.64
N MET A 333 36.39 -13.53 43.94
CA MET A 333 35.10 -13.15 44.52
C MET A 333 34.74 -11.69 44.17
N ALA A 334 34.40 -11.44 42.91
CA ALA A 334 33.85 -10.15 42.48
C ALA A 334 32.37 -10.01 42.88
N LEU A 335 31.91 -8.77 43.03
CA LEU A 335 30.49 -8.46 43.22
C LEU A 335 29.68 -8.88 41.98
N PRO A 336 28.44 -9.39 42.16
CA PRO A 336 27.57 -9.73 41.04
C PRO A 336 27.35 -8.53 40.12
N ALA A 337 27.51 -8.75 38.81
CA ALA A 337 27.37 -7.69 37.81
C ALA A 337 26.74 -8.21 36.52
N LEU A 338 26.09 -7.29 35.81
CA LEU A 338 25.62 -7.48 34.45
C LEU A 338 26.81 -7.68 33.50
N THR A 339 26.73 -8.72 32.68
CA THR A 339 27.80 -9.02 31.73
C THR A 339 27.77 -8.08 30.53
N ASP A 340 28.92 -7.83 29.91
CA ASP A 340 29.02 -6.97 28.71
C ASP A 340 28.17 -7.53 27.55
N ALA A 341 28.09 -8.85 27.39
CA ALA A 341 27.23 -9.45 26.38
C ALA A 341 25.75 -9.20 26.68
N CYS A 342 25.32 -9.31 27.94
CA CYS A 342 23.93 -9.04 28.31
C CYS A 342 23.53 -7.60 27.99
N GLN A 343 24.37 -6.62 28.37
CA GLN A 343 24.11 -5.20 28.07
C GLN A 343 23.95 -4.95 26.56
N LYS A 344 24.84 -5.52 25.75
CA LYS A 344 24.77 -5.41 24.28
C LYS A 344 23.53 -6.08 23.69
N VAL A 345 23.19 -7.28 24.16
CA VAL A 345 22.01 -8.02 23.70
C VAL A 345 20.73 -7.26 24.06
N VAL A 346 20.60 -6.77 25.30
CA VAL A 346 19.43 -6.02 25.75
C VAL A 346 19.27 -4.72 24.94
N ALA A 347 20.34 -3.97 24.74
CA ALA A 347 20.31 -2.76 23.92
C ALA A 347 19.82 -3.06 22.49
N TYR A 348 20.30 -4.15 21.88
CA TYR A 348 19.89 -4.55 20.54
C TYR A 348 18.46 -5.10 20.47
N ILE A 349 17.99 -5.83 21.49
CA ILE A 349 16.58 -6.26 21.60
C ILE A 349 15.66 -5.04 21.58
N MET A 350 16.00 -3.99 22.33
CA MET A 350 15.21 -2.76 22.38
C MET A 350 15.24 -1.99 21.05
N GLU A 351 16.39 -1.99 20.36
CA GLU A 351 16.49 -1.44 19.00
C GLU A 351 15.57 -2.20 18.01
N CYS A 352 15.65 -3.54 18.00
CA CYS A 352 14.79 -4.38 17.17
C CYS A 352 13.31 -4.15 17.48
N ARG A 353 12.95 -4.04 18.76
CA ARG A 353 11.58 -3.77 19.19
C ARG A 353 11.06 -2.46 18.59
N ARG A 354 11.84 -1.38 18.72
CA ARG A 354 11.47 -0.07 18.16
C ARG A 354 11.25 -0.15 16.64
N VAL A 355 12.08 -0.89 15.92
CA VAL A 355 11.91 -1.06 14.47
C VAL A 355 10.63 -1.83 14.15
N LEU A 356 10.32 -2.89 14.90
CA LEU A 356 9.08 -3.67 14.71
C LEU A 356 7.83 -2.83 14.99
N ASP A 357 7.83 -2.00 16.04
CA ASP A 357 6.70 -1.09 16.37
C ASP A 357 6.40 -0.07 15.27
N MET A 358 7.44 0.41 14.57
CA MET A 358 7.27 1.35 13.47
C MET A 358 6.79 0.68 12.17
N SER A 359 6.85 -0.65 12.11
CA SER A 359 6.74 -1.43 10.88
C SER A 359 5.46 -2.26 10.80
N LEU A 360 4.96 -2.70 11.96
CA LEU A 360 3.85 -3.63 12.10
C LEU A 360 2.85 -3.09 13.12
N ASP A 361 1.59 -3.48 12.97
CA ASP A 361 0.49 -3.04 13.82
C ASP A 361 -0.41 -4.20 14.26
N GLY A 362 -1.16 -3.96 15.34
CA GLY A 362 -2.16 -4.87 15.89
C GLY A 362 -1.66 -6.31 16.04
N LYS A 363 -2.44 -7.26 15.54
CA LYS A 363 -2.15 -8.70 15.64
C LYS A 363 -0.86 -9.12 14.93
N ASN A 364 -0.48 -8.43 13.86
CA ASN A 364 0.75 -8.77 13.13
C ASN A 364 1.97 -8.47 14.00
N LEU A 365 1.97 -7.32 14.69
CA LEU A 365 3.03 -6.97 15.65
C LEU A 365 3.08 -7.97 16.82
N GLU A 366 1.93 -8.30 17.39
CA GLU A 366 1.83 -9.27 18.51
C GLU A 366 2.45 -10.63 18.16
N VAL A 367 2.10 -11.19 17.00
CA VAL A 367 2.59 -12.50 16.55
C VAL A 367 4.11 -12.45 16.28
N VAL A 368 4.59 -11.40 15.64
CA VAL A 368 6.03 -11.25 15.31
C VAL A 368 6.87 -11.06 16.59
N LEU A 369 6.39 -10.28 17.55
CA LEU A 369 7.07 -10.10 18.84
C LEU A 369 7.07 -11.39 19.68
N LEU A 370 5.96 -12.13 19.68
CA LEU A 370 5.88 -13.42 20.34
C LEU A 370 6.93 -14.38 19.79
N GLU A 371 6.98 -14.56 18.47
CA GLU A 371 7.95 -15.44 17.82
C GLU A 371 9.40 -14.97 18.06
N PHE A 372 9.65 -13.66 17.98
CA PHE A 372 10.97 -13.10 18.27
C PHE A 372 11.40 -13.39 19.71
N GLY A 373 10.52 -13.17 20.69
CA GLY A 373 10.77 -13.45 22.11
C GLY A 373 11.08 -14.92 22.39
N ILE A 374 10.32 -15.84 21.76
CA ILE A 374 10.56 -17.29 21.86
C ILE A 374 11.97 -17.64 21.35
N ARG A 375 12.37 -17.09 20.19
CA ARG A 375 13.70 -17.33 19.62
C ARG A 375 14.83 -16.72 20.46
N ILE A 376 14.62 -15.54 21.04
CA ILE A 376 15.58 -14.93 21.98
C ILE A 376 15.79 -15.85 23.18
N GLN A 377 14.70 -16.29 23.81
CA GLN A 377 14.76 -17.16 24.98
C GLN A 377 15.56 -18.43 24.68
N ARG A 378 15.27 -19.08 23.53
CA ARG A 378 15.98 -20.27 23.08
C ARG A 378 17.47 -20.01 22.88
N VAL A 379 17.83 -18.92 22.21
CA VAL A 379 19.25 -18.59 21.98
C VAL A 379 20.01 -18.30 23.27
N ILE A 380 19.37 -17.65 24.25
CA ILE A 380 19.97 -17.43 25.57
C ILE A 380 20.15 -18.77 26.30
N TYR A 381 19.14 -19.63 26.30
CA TYR A 381 19.20 -20.95 26.92
C TYR A 381 20.34 -21.80 26.31
N ASP A 382 20.38 -21.92 24.98
CA ASP A 382 21.41 -22.66 24.25
C ASP A 382 22.81 -22.08 24.49
N HIS A 383 22.93 -20.77 24.76
CA HIS A 383 24.19 -20.12 25.08
C HIS A 383 24.67 -20.46 26.49
N VAL A 384 23.79 -20.41 27.50
CA VAL A 384 24.12 -20.78 28.90
C VAL A 384 24.66 -22.21 28.97
N GLN A 385 24.09 -23.13 28.19
CA GLN A 385 24.53 -24.53 28.12
C GLN A 385 25.98 -24.74 27.67
N GLN A 386 26.65 -23.71 27.14
CA GLN A 386 28.04 -23.80 26.66
C GLN A 386 29.08 -23.51 27.75
N PHE A 387 28.64 -23.14 28.96
CA PHE A 387 29.52 -22.72 30.04
C PHE A 387 29.57 -23.72 31.18
N VAL A 388 30.69 -23.68 31.90
CA VAL A 388 30.81 -24.27 33.24
C VAL A 388 30.63 -23.14 34.24
N ILE A 389 29.74 -23.33 35.22
CA ILE A 389 29.21 -22.23 36.03
C ILE A 389 29.64 -22.41 37.49
N SER A 390 30.36 -21.44 38.06
CA SER A 390 30.66 -21.40 39.50
C SER A 390 29.53 -20.73 40.30
N GLU A 391 29.56 -20.85 41.63
CA GLU A 391 28.58 -20.18 42.51
C GLU A 391 28.57 -18.65 42.29
N ASN A 392 29.75 -18.02 42.15
CA ASN A 392 29.86 -16.61 41.81
C ASN A 392 29.36 -16.30 40.40
N GLY A 393 29.66 -17.15 39.41
CA GLY A 393 29.15 -17.00 38.06
C GLY A 393 27.63 -17.12 37.96
N ALA A 394 27.03 -17.94 38.83
CA ALA A 394 25.58 -18.07 38.95
C ALA A 394 24.92 -16.72 39.31
N MET A 395 25.54 -15.92 40.17
CA MET A 395 25.02 -14.59 40.51
C MET A 395 25.00 -13.64 39.31
N ASN A 396 26.02 -13.70 38.44
CA ASN A 396 26.04 -12.93 37.19
C ASN A 396 24.94 -13.40 36.22
N ILE A 397 24.74 -14.72 36.08
CA ILE A 397 23.65 -15.28 35.28
C ILE A 397 22.29 -14.77 35.79
N ILE A 398 22.07 -14.73 37.10
CA ILE A 398 20.83 -14.22 37.68
C ILE A 398 20.63 -12.74 37.35
N CYS A 399 21.69 -11.93 37.39
CA CYS A 399 21.63 -10.52 36.96
C CYS A 399 21.24 -10.42 35.48
N ASP A 400 21.89 -11.19 34.60
CA ASP A 400 21.61 -11.21 33.18
C ASP A 400 20.17 -11.68 32.87
N MET A 401 19.70 -12.76 33.51
CA MET A 401 18.32 -13.27 33.32
C MET A 401 17.26 -12.25 33.75
N ASN A 402 17.50 -11.53 34.85
CA ASN A 402 16.61 -10.45 35.27
C ASN A 402 16.53 -9.35 34.21
N GLU A 403 17.66 -8.98 33.62
CA GLU A 403 17.71 -7.91 32.62
C GLU A 403 17.11 -8.33 31.28
N TYR A 404 17.37 -9.57 30.82
CA TYR A 404 16.68 -10.13 29.66
C TYR A 404 15.17 -10.18 29.85
N ARG A 405 14.72 -10.60 31.04
CA ARG A 405 13.28 -10.64 31.37
C ARG A 405 12.67 -9.24 31.37
N LYS A 406 13.36 -8.21 31.90
CA LYS A 406 12.88 -6.83 31.82
C LYS A 406 12.74 -6.36 30.37
N ALA A 407 13.74 -6.64 29.52
CA ALA A 407 13.72 -6.24 28.12
C ALA A 407 12.54 -6.88 27.35
N VAL A 408 12.29 -8.17 27.58
CA VAL A 408 11.19 -8.89 26.90
C VAL A 408 9.83 -8.57 27.50
N LYS A 409 9.74 -8.10 28.75
CA LYS A 409 8.48 -7.66 29.34
C LYS A 409 7.83 -6.51 28.54
N GLU A 410 8.65 -5.67 27.90
CA GLU A 410 8.17 -4.63 26.98
C GLU A 410 7.39 -5.23 25.79
N PHE A 411 7.55 -6.52 25.49
CA PHE A 411 6.82 -7.26 24.45
C PHE A 411 5.34 -7.44 24.79
N SER A 412 4.94 -7.15 26.04
CA SER A 412 3.55 -7.15 26.48
C SER A 412 2.82 -8.47 26.20
N SER A 413 3.55 -9.58 26.29
CA SER A 413 3.04 -10.92 26.04
C SER A 413 3.10 -11.76 27.32
N PRO A 414 1.96 -12.17 27.90
CA PRO A 414 1.92 -13.00 29.11
C PRO A 414 2.67 -14.32 28.94
N PHE A 415 2.60 -14.92 27.75
CA PHE A 415 3.33 -16.14 27.44
C PHE A 415 4.84 -15.94 27.52
N LEU A 416 5.36 -14.82 27.03
CA LEU A 416 6.78 -14.50 27.14
C LEU A 416 7.19 -14.24 28.60
N ASP A 417 6.32 -13.60 29.39
CA ASP A 417 6.57 -13.39 30.82
C ASP A 417 6.75 -14.71 31.58
N GLU A 418 5.90 -15.70 31.30
CA GLU A 418 5.99 -17.05 31.85
C GLU A 418 7.22 -17.80 31.32
N LEU A 419 7.51 -17.69 30.02
CA LEU A 419 8.64 -18.37 29.38
C LEU A 419 9.99 -17.88 29.94
N PHE A 420 10.16 -16.56 30.07
CA PHE A 420 11.37 -15.98 30.67
C PHE A 420 11.41 -16.17 32.20
N GLY A 421 10.25 -16.22 32.87
CA GLY A 421 10.18 -16.61 34.28
C GLY A 421 10.66 -18.04 34.52
N SER A 422 10.27 -18.96 33.62
CA SER A 422 10.71 -20.35 33.64
C SER A 422 12.21 -20.49 33.39
N LEU A 423 12.76 -19.75 32.41
CA LEU A 423 14.20 -19.72 32.16
C LEU A 423 14.97 -19.19 33.37
N GLN A 424 14.48 -18.11 34.00
CA GLN A 424 15.08 -17.57 35.21
C GLN A 424 15.07 -18.59 36.35
N ALA A 425 13.95 -19.28 36.57
CA ALA A 425 13.85 -20.33 37.58
C ALA A 425 14.87 -21.46 37.31
N LEU A 426 15.00 -21.90 36.06
CA LEU A 426 16.00 -22.90 35.66
C LEU A 426 17.42 -22.42 35.98
N CYS A 427 17.77 -21.18 35.67
CA CYS A 427 19.10 -20.62 35.97
C CYS A 427 19.37 -20.44 37.47
N ASN A 428 18.34 -20.24 38.30
CA ASN A 428 18.50 -20.17 39.75
C ASN A 428 19.02 -21.49 40.36
N ILE A 429 18.96 -22.62 39.64
CA ILE A 429 19.53 -23.89 40.13
C ILE A 429 21.05 -23.82 40.34
N PHE A 430 21.73 -22.89 39.66
CA PHE A 430 23.18 -22.72 39.76
C PHE A 430 23.63 -22.14 41.10
N ILE A 431 22.76 -21.39 41.81
CA ILE A 431 23.10 -20.81 43.13
C ILE A 431 22.71 -21.72 44.30
N VAL A 432 21.90 -22.75 44.06
CA VAL A 432 21.45 -23.68 45.11
C VAL A 432 22.64 -24.46 45.64
N LYS A 433 22.73 -24.61 46.98
CA LYS A 433 23.78 -25.42 47.60
C LYS A 433 23.64 -26.90 47.24
N PRO A 434 24.75 -27.64 47.09
CA PRO A 434 24.75 -29.06 46.74
C PRO A 434 23.83 -29.92 47.61
N GLU A 435 23.82 -29.67 48.92
CA GLU A 435 23.02 -30.44 49.88
C GLU A 435 21.51 -30.27 49.65
N ASN A 436 21.09 -29.13 49.12
CA ASN A 436 19.68 -28.76 48.95
C ASN A 436 19.13 -29.10 47.56
N LEU A 437 20.00 -29.38 46.57
CA LEU A 437 19.58 -29.67 45.20
C LEU A 437 18.55 -30.81 45.08
N PRO A 438 18.66 -31.95 45.80
CA PRO A 438 17.66 -33.03 45.68
C PRO A 438 16.25 -32.57 46.10
N GLN A 439 16.17 -31.78 47.16
CA GLN A 439 14.91 -31.23 47.66
C GLN A 439 14.36 -30.19 46.68
N VAL A 440 15.18 -29.21 46.27
CA VAL A 440 14.75 -28.13 45.36
C VAL A 440 14.27 -28.68 44.01
N CYS A 441 14.95 -29.67 43.44
CA CYS A 441 14.51 -30.34 42.21
C CYS A 441 13.16 -31.08 42.35
N SER A 442 12.71 -31.33 43.58
CA SER A 442 11.45 -32.01 43.90
C SER A 442 10.34 -31.05 44.33
N GLU A 443 10.60 -29.74 44.34
CA GLU A 443 9.66 -28.68 44.71
C GLU A 443 9.26 -27.82 43.50
N GLU A 444 8.16 -27.09 43.59
CA GLU A 444 7.78 -26.11 42.56
C GLU A 444 8.76 -24.92 42.55
N PRO A 445 9.09 -24.35 41.38
CA PRO A 445 8.56 -24.67 40.05
C PRO A 445 9.30 -25.83 39.35
N TYR A 446 10.33 -26.43 39.97
CA TYR A 446 11.23 -27.38 39.31
C TYR A 446 10.58 -28.70 38.91
N THR A 447 9.56 -29.13 39.64
CA THR A 447 8.74 -30.32 39.32
C THR A 447 8.05 -30.26 37.96
N SER A 448 7.81 -29.05 37.42
CA SER A 448 7.19 -28.86 36.11
C SER A 448 8.15 -29.04 34.92
N PHE A 449 9.46 -29.08 35.16
CA PHE A 449 10.45 -29.28 34.12
C PHE A 449 10.82 -30.75 33.95
N ASP A 450 11.16 -31.11 32.72
CA ASP A 450 11.68 -32.45 32.43
C ASP A 450 12.97 -32.71 33.23
N ARG A 451 13.06 -33.90 33.85
CA ARG A 451 14.25 -34.33 34.59
C ARG A 451 15.53 -34.29 33.75
N SER A 452 15.43 -34.53 32.44
CA SER A 452 16.57 -34.45 31.51
C SER A 452 17.11 -33.02 31.39
N VAL A 453 16.23 -32.01 31.36
CA VAL A 453 16.58 -30.59 31.34
C VAL A 453 17.31 -30.22 32.62
N LEU A 454 16.72 -30.55 33.78
CA LEU A 454 17.33 -30.28 35.08
C LEU A 454 18.71 -30.96 35.23
N SER A 455 18.82 -32.23 34.84
CA SER A 455 20.07 -32.97 34.83
C SER A 455 21.12 -32.31 33.93
N SER A 456 20.72 -31.86 32.74
CA SER A 456 21.61 -31.18 31.79
C SER A 456 22.15 -29.86 32.34
N LEU A 457 21.33 -29.08 33.04
CA LEU A 457 21.75 -27.83 33.66
C LEU A 457 22.64 -28.08 34.88
N VAL A 458 22.26 -28.99 35.78
CA VAL A 458 23.08 -29.32 36.95
C VAL A 458 24.47 -29.82 36.54
N ALA A 459 24.59 -30.51 35.40
CA ALA A 459 25.87 -30.95 34.83
C ALA A 459 26.81 -29.78 34.45
N LEU A 460 26.30 -28.57 34.25
CA LEU A 460 27.09 -27.38 33.92
C LEU A 460 27.76 -26.77 35.17
N ARG A 461 27.37 -27.17 36.38
CA ARG A 461 27.96 -26.62 37.59
C ARG A 461 29.44 -26.99 37.73
N ALA A 462 30.27 -26.05 38.15
CA ALA A 462 31.70 -26.25 38.36
C ALA A 462 32.00 -27.34 39.41
N ASP A 463 31.09 -27.50 40.39
CA ASP A 463 31.18 -28.47 41.49
C ASP A 463 30.46 -29.80 41.21
N PHE A 464 29.99 -30.01 39.97
CA PHE A 464 29.22 -31.21 39.59
C PHE A 464 29.93 -32.52 39.92
N LYS A 465 31.22 -32.61 39.56
CA LYS A 465 32.04 -33.81 39.81
C LYS A 465 32.48 -33.92 41.27
N THR A 466 32.85 -32.80 41.90
CA THR A 466 33.36 -32.79 43.27
C THR A 466 32.28 -33.21 44.26
N ASN A 467 31.04 -32.77 44.05
CA ASN A 467 29.89 -33.10 44.89
C ASN A 467 29.10 -34.34 44.41
N LYS A 468 29.57 -35.04 43.36
CA LYS A 468 28.94 -36.26 42.82
C LYS A 468 27.45 -36.06 42.49
N LEU A 469 27.10 -34.89 41.94
CA LEU A 469 25.70 -34.46 41.73
C LEU A 469 24.94 -35.30 40.71
N ALA A 470 25.63 -36.11 39.90
CA ALA A 470 24.99 -37.08 38.99
C ALA A 470 24.01 -38.03 39.71
N LYS A 471 24.26 -38.33 41.00
CA LYS A 471 23.42 -39.21 41.82
C LYS A 471 22.02 -38.68 42.11
N ILE A 472 21.77 -37.39 41.88
CA ILE A 472 20.46 -36.76 42.13
C ILE A 472 19.43 -37.23 41.09
N PHE A 473 19.89 -37.59 39.89
CA PHE A 473 19.05 -37.90 38.73
C PHE A 473 19.08 -39.37 38.31
N THR A 474 19.87 -40.20 39.00
CA THR A 474 19.82 -41.68 38.93
C THR A 474 18.84 -42.20 39.96
#